data_AF-A0AA95KQE2-F1
#
_entry.id   AF-A0AA95KQE2-F1
#
_cell.length_a   1.000
_cell.length_b   1.000
_cell.length_c   1.000
_cell.angle_alpha   90.00
_cell.angle_beta   90.00
_cell.angle_gamma   90.00
#
_symmetry.space_group_name_H-M   'P 1'
#
loop_
_entity.id
_entity.type
_entity.pdbx_description
1 polymer ?
#
loop_
_entity_poly.entity_id
_entity_poly.type
_entity_poly.pdbx_seq_one_letter_code
_entity_poly.pdbx_strand_id
1 'polypeptide(L)'
;MDWSRIKTIFILTFLVLDIYLVYQFMNTRDAAQYEIPREAPLEEKLKNDDISYGELPEAKNKEQYLSVRAKVFTTVETEKVKGQSITLGDGTSIEAKLEKPLKLTSKFQPAELSAFIKANIFAGEQYKFWSKNDEAGTITYYQEHDQKTFYYNSNAKLTFYFNEDLEVTSYKQTYLEIIDELSDAEELLPPLRALETLYKKGLLKPKSKITDFELGYSTLVSLTASHVVTPTWRIEVNGKENLFVHAFEGRVIPLTDGENKTE
;
A
#
# COMPACT_ATOMS: atom_id res chain seq x y z
N MET A 1 42.85 60.83 -5.86
CA MET A 1 42.07 59.77 -6.52
C MET A 1 40.73 59.71 -5.81
N ASP A 2 39.66 60.12 -6.49
CA ASP A 2 38.37 60.39 -5.88
C ASP A 2 37.62 59.09 -5.55
N TRP A 3 37.97 58.51 -4.41
CA TRP A 3 37.40 57.28 -3.85
C TRP A 3 35.87 57.35 -3.68
N SER A 4 35.32 58.56 -3.46
CA SER A 4 33.88 58.80 -3.42
C SER A 4 33.20 58.63 -4.78
N ARG A 5 33.84 59.08 -5.88
CA ARG A 5 33.29 58.98 -7.24
C ARG A 5 33.21 57.53 -7.72
N ILE A 6 34.23 56.73 -7.39
CA ILE A 6 34.26 55.30 -7.75
C ILE A 6 33.15 54.52 -7.02
N LYS A 7 32.88 54.83 -5.74
CA LYS A 7 31.76 54.21 -4.99
C LYS A 7 30.41 54.54 -5.61
N THR A 8 30.18 55.79 -5.98
CA THR A 8 28.91 56.21 -6.59
C THR A 8 28.68 55.53 -7.94
N ILE A 9 29.72 55.41 -8.77
CA ILE A 9 29.63 54.69 -10.05
C ILE A 9 29.28 53.22 -9.82
N PHE A 10 29.93 52.56 -8.84
CA PHE A 10 29.70 51.15 -8.54
C PHE A 10 28.26 50.86 -8.08
N ILE A 11 27.73 51.71 -7.19
CA ILE A 11 26.34 51.62 -6.72
C ILE A 11 25.35 51.80 -7.87
N LEU A 12 25.61 52.77 -8.75
CA LEU A 12 24.73 53.07 -9.88
C LEU A 12 24.73 51.95 -10.93
N THR A 13 25.89 51.34 -11.20
CA THR A 13 25.98 50.17 -12.08
C THR A 13 25.26 48.95 -11.51
N PHE A 14 25.36 48.70 -10.19
CA PHE A 14 24.66 47.59 -9.55
C PHE A 14 23.14 47.77 -9.61
N LEU A 15 22.66 49.00 -9.36
CA LEU A 15 21.24 49.32 -9.43
C LEU A 15 20.64 49.10 -10.83
N VAL A 16 21.37 49.46 -11.89
CA VAL A 16 20.93 49.20 -13.27
C VAL A 16 20.88 47.69 -13.57
N LEU A 17 21.84 46.93 -13.05
CA LEU A 17 21.88 45.48 -13.18
C LEU A 17 20.74 44.80 -12.42
N ASP A 18 20.42 45.25 -11.21
CA ASP A 18 19.30 44.75 -10.41
C ASP A 18 17.95 45.03 -11.10
N ILE A 19 17.75 46.22 -11.67
CA ILE A 19 16.55 46.55 -12.44
C ILE A 19 16.43 45.67 -13.68
N TYR A 20 17.55 45.42 -14.37
CA TYR A 20 17.58 44.51 -15.52
C TYR A 20 17.24 43.07 -15.11
N LEU A 21 17.75 42.59 -13.97
CA LEU A 21 17.42 41.27 -13.43
C LEU A 21 15.95 41.15 -13.04
N VAL A 22 15.35 42.16 -12.43
CA VAL A 22 13.91 42.19 -12.12
C VAL A 22 13.08 42.18 -13.39
N TYR A 23 13.46 42.97 -14.40
CA TYR A 23 12.80 42.96 -15.71
C TYR A 23 12.89 41.57 -16.37
N GLN A 24 14.07 40.94 -16.35
CA GLN A 24 14.22 39.60 -16.90
C GLN A 24 13.41 38.57 -16.10
N PHE A 25 13.40 38.65 -14.77
CA PHE A 25 12.63 37.76 -13.91
C PHE A 25 11.12 37.87 -14.16
N MET A 26 10.60 39.08 -14.34
CA MET A 26 9.20 39.31 -14.73
C MET A 26 8.91 38.77 -16.14
N ASN A 27 9.78 39.07 -17.11
CA ASN A 27 9.60 38.64 -18.50
C ASN A 27 9.77 37.12 -18.67
N THR A 28 10.58 36.45 -17.84
CA THR A 28 10.69 34.98 -17.81
C THR A 28 9.47 34.35 -17.16
N ARG A 29 8.77 35.03 -16.22
CA ARG A 29 7.46 34.57 -15.72
C ARG A 29 6.37 34.67 -16.79
N ASP A 30 6.35 35.75 -17.56
CA ASP A 30 5.35 35.97 -18.61
C ASP A 30 5.63 35.12 -19.87
N ALA A 31 6.90 34.92 -20.24
CA ALA A 31 7.29 34.08 -21.38
C ALA A 31 7.31 32.57 -21.07
N ALA A 32 7.19 32.17 -19.80
CA ALA A 32 7.00 30.76 -19.41
C ALA A 32 5.54 30.30 -19.56
N GLN A 33 4.60 31.20 -19.85
CA GLN A 33 3.27 30.85 -20.35
C GLN A 33 3.30 30.60 -21.86
N TYR A 34 4.16 29.68 -22.31
CA TYR A 34 3.80 28.92 -23.51
C TYR A 34 2.52 28.17 -23.15
N GLU A 35 1.45 28.37 -23.92
CA GLU A 35 0.25 27.54 -23.86
C GLU A 35 0.67 26.08 -24.04
N ILE A 36 0.93 25.40 -22.92
CA ILE A 36 1.08 23.95 -22.87
C ILE A 36 -0.22 23.44 -23.48
N PRO A 37 -0.18 22.67 -24.58
CA PRO A 37 -1.39 22.09 -25.15
C PRO A 37 -2.15 21.47 -23.99
N ARG A 38 -3.36 21.96 -23.73
CA ARG A 38 -4.17 21.53 -22.59
C ARG A 38 -4.41 20.04 -22.79
N GLU A 39 -3.60 19.20 -22.17
CA GLU A 39 -3.76 17.76 -22.25
C GLU A 39 -5.21 17.47 -21.89
N ALA A 40 -5.87 16.60 -22.67
CA ALA A 40 -7.22 16.17 -22.35
C ALA A 40 -7.25 15.71 -20.88
N PRO A 41 -8.26 16.11 -20.09
CA PRO A 41 -8.41 15.66 -18.72
C PRO A 41 -8.32 14.12 -18.68
N LEU A 42 -7.73 13.56 -17.62
CA LEU A 42 -7.48 12.12 -17.53
C LEU A 42 -8.75 11.32 -17.80
N GLU A 43 -9.89 11.79 -17.31
CA GLU A 43 -11.20 11.19 -17.46
C GLU A 43 -11.59 11.04 -18.94
N GLU A 44 -11.24 12.00 -19.79
CA GLU A 44 -11.47 11.91 -21.23
C GLU A 44 -10.52 10.91 -21.89
N LYS A 45 -9.24 10.87 -21.47
CA LYS A 45 -8.27 9.89 -21.95
C LYS A 45 -8.70 8.45 -21.59
N LEU A 46 -9.08 8.23 -20.33
CA LEU A 46 -9.59 6.95 -19.86
C LEU A 46 -10.85 6.54 -20.63
N LYS A 47 -11.77 7.48 -20.85
CA LYS A 47 -12.98 7.22 -21.64
C LYS A 47 -12.67 6.87 -23.10
N ASN A 48 -11.74 7.56 -23.74
CA ASN A 48 -11.34 7.28 -25.13
C ASN A 48 -10.70 5.89 -25.29
N ASP A 49 -10.03 5.41 -24.25
CA ASP A 49 -9.45 4.07 -24.21
C ASP A 49 -10.41 2.99 -23.66
N ASP A 50 -11.70 3.32 -23.51
CA ASP A 50 -12.73 2.43 -22.94
C ASP A 50 -12.38 1.92 -21.53
N ILE A 51 -11.58 2.67 -20.76
CA ILE A 51 -11.23 2.33 -19.37
C ILE A 51 -12.32 2.84 -18.44
N SER A 52 -12.90 1.93 -17.66
CA SER A 52 -13.97 2.24 -16.70
C SER A 52 -13.48 2.08 -15.26
N TYR A 53 -13.97 2.93 -14.37
CA TYR A 53 -13.74 2.85 -12.93
C TYR A 53 -15.03 3.11 -12.17
N GLY A 54 -15.14 2.51 -10.99
CA GLY A 54 -16.27 2.70 -10.07
C GLY A 54 -16.16 3.98 -9.25
N GLU A 55 -16.74 3.96 -8.06
CA GLU A 55 -16.55 5.03 -7.08
C GLU A 55 -15.09 5.04 -6.61
N LEU A 56 -14.49 6.24 -6.55
CA LEU A 56 -13.14 6.41 -6.07
C LEU A 56 -13.17 6.71 -4.56
N PRO A 57 -12.21 6.20 -3.77
CA PRO A 57 -12.16 6.48 -2.34
C PRO A 57 -11.97 7.98 -2.06
N GLU A 58 -12.51 8.48 -0.95
CA GLU A 58 -12.25 9.87 -0.57
C GLU A 58 -10.79 10.04 -0.09
N ALA A 59 -10.03 10.95 -0.70
CA ALA A 59 -8.68 11.31 -0.25
C ALA A 59 -8.64 12.41 0.81
N LYS A 60 -9.72 12.61 1.58
CA LYS A 60 -9.81 13.70 2.59
C LYS A 60 -9.01 13.43 3.86
N ASN A 61 -8.38 12.26 3.97
CA ASN A 61 -7.62 11.89 5.16
C ASN A 61 -6.15 12.23 4.97
N LYS A 62 -5.55 12.79 6.03
CA LYS A 62 -4.10 12.82 6.16
C LYS A 62 -3.65 11.49 6.73
N GLU A 63 -2.52 11.01 6.25
CA GLU A 63 -1.91 9.75 6.70
C GLU A 63 -0.43 9.97 6.96
N GLN A 64 0.23 8.98 7.55
CA GLN A 64 1.65 9.03 7.86
C GLN A 64 2.30 7.66 7.74
N TYR A 65 3.63 7.65 7.76
CA TYR A 65 4.38 6.40 7.83
C TYR A 65 4.23 5.76 9.21
N LEU A 66 4.11 4.43 9.24
CA LEU A 66 4.04 3.68 10.49
C LEU A 66 5.31 2.85 10.67
N SER A 67 5.84 2.86 11.90
CA SER A 67 6.80 1.88 12.36
C SER A 67 6.04 0.65 12.83
N VAL A 68 6.36 -0.51 12.28
CA VAL A 68 5.73 -1.78 12.63
C VAL A 68 6.80 -2.81 12.97
N ARG A 69 6.45 -3.81 13.78
CA ARG A 69 7.32 -4.97 14.01
C ARG A 69 6.49 -6.25 14.00
N ALA A 70 7.13 -7.37 13.69
CA ALA A 70 6.51 -8.66 13.88
C ALA A 70 6.25 -8.90 15.38
N LYS A 71 5.04 -9.33 15.72
CA LYS A 71 4.67 -9.71 17.08
C LYS A 71 5.48 -10.93 17.50
N VAL A 72 6.04 -10.88 18.70
CA VAL A 72 6.58 -12.06 19.37
C VAL A 72 5.44 -12.68 20.18
N PHE A 73 5.08 -13.92 19.86
CA PHE A 73 4.01 -14.65 20.53
C PHE A 73 4.51 -15.34 21.80
N THR A 74 3.68 -15.36 22.82
CA THR A 74 3.97 -16.06 24.09
C THR A 74 3.11 -17.32 24.23
N THR A 75 3.61 -18.30 24.99
CA THR A 75 2.88 -19.57 25.23
C THR A 75 1.51 -19.35 25.86
N VAL A 76 1.37 -18.35 26.74
CA VAL A 76 0.10 -17.98 27.40
C VAL A 76 -0.97 -17.53 26.40
N GLU A 77 -0.59 -16.88 25.30
CA GLU A 77 -1.52 -16.46 24.25
C GLU A 77 -1.98 -17.66 23.41
N THR A 78 -1.16 -18.71 23.31
CA THR A 78 -1.48 -19.94 22.58
C THR A 78 -2.30 -20.96 23.38
N GLU A 79 -2.16 -20.98 24.72
CA GLU A 79 -2.85 -21.93 25.61
C GLU A 79 -4.38 -21.74 25.66
N LYS A 80 -4.88 -20.57 25.26
CA LYS A 80 -6.31 -20.26 25.28
C LYS A 80 -7.10 -20.94 24.16
N VAL A 81 -6.42 -21.48 23.14
CA VAL A 81 -7.09 -22.03 21.97
C VAL A 81 -7.13 -23.56 22.05
N LYS A 82 -8.34 -24.12 22.07
CA LYS A 82 -8.60 -25.55 22.25
C LYS A 82 -8.77 -26.25 20.88
N GLY A 83 -8.43 -27.55 20.81
CA GLY A 83 -8.67 -28.38 19.61
C GLY A 83 -7.62 -28.22 18.51
N GLN A 84 -6.45 -27.69 18.86
CA GLN A 84 -5.32 -27.54 17.94
C GLN A 84 -4.00 -27.73 18.69
N SER A 85 -3.03 -28.33 18.00
CA SER A 85 -1.65 -28.40 18.44
C SER A 85 -0.88 -27.22 17.88
N ILE A 86 -0.38 -26.35 18.75
CA ILE A 86 0.30 -25.10 18.38
C ILE A 86 1.79 -25.21 18.63
N THR A 87 2.58 -24.76 17.68
CA THR A 87 4.01 -24.52 17.80
C THR A 87 4.31 -23.07 17.45
N LEU A 88 5.16 -22.43 18.24
CA LEU A 88 5.74 -21.15 17.87
C LEU A 88 6.95 -21.43 16.98
N GLY A 89 6.95 -20.96 15.74
CA GLY A 89 8.01 -21.24 14.78
C GLY A 89 9.37 -20.69 15.24
N ASP A 90 9.68 -19.47 14.84
CA ASP A 90 10.82 -18.67 15.32
C ASP A 90 10.46 -17.73 16.49
N GLY A 91 9.22 -17.85 17.01
CA GLY A 91 8.63 -16.96 18.00
C GLY A 91 7.79 -15.82 17.41
N THR A 92 7.91 -15.54 16.11
CA THR A 92 7.12 -14.50 15.42
C THR A 92 5.96 -15.04 14.58
N SER A 93 5.79 -16.36 14.61
CA SER A 93 4.72 -17.06 13.92
C SER A 93 4.09 -18.13 14.80
N ILE A 94 2.76 -18.24 14.70
CA ILE A 94 1.99 -19.36 15.22
C ILE A 94 1.80 -20.34 14.08
N GLU A 95 2.23 -21.58 14.26
CA GLU A 95 1.93 -22.70 13.38
C GLU A 95 1.06 -23.69 14.12
N ALA A 96 -0.14 -23.96 13.59
CA ALA A 96 -1.12 -24.78 14.27
C ALA A 96 -1.62 -25.90 13.38
N LYS A 97 -1.69 -27.11 13.94
CA LYS A 97 -2.35 -28.26 13.33
C LYS A 97 -3.69 -28.49 14.02
N LEU A 98 -4.74 -28.62 13.22
CA LEU A 98 -6.10 -28.84 13.73
C LEU A 98 -6.27 -30.31 14.10
N GLU A 99 -6.80 -30.57 15.30
CA GLU A 99 -7.14 -31.95 15.70
C GLU A 99 -8.29 -32.51 14.87
N LYS A 100 -9.22 -31.62 14.48
CA LYS A 100 -10.34 -31.92 13.59
C LYS A 100 -10.24 -31.01 12.35
N PRO A 101 -10.05 -31.58 11.15
CA PRO A 101 -10.01 -30.79 9.93
C PRO A 101 -11.32 -30.03 9.69
N LEU A 102 -11.23 -28.85 9.07
CA LEU A 102 -12.41 -28.07 8.68
C LEU A 102 -12.70 -28.32 7.21
N LYS A 103 -13.86 -28.91 6.93
CA LYS A 103 -14.26 -29.19 5.55
C LYS A 103 -14.72 -27.92 4.84
N LEU A 104 -14.16 -27.68 3.66
CA LEU A 104 -14.53 -26.60 2.76
C LEU A 104 -15.50 -27.11 1.70
N THR A 105 -16.31 -26.20 1.17
CA THR A 105 -17.12 -26.49 -0.01
C THR A 105 -16.28 -26.36 -1.29
N SER A 106 -16.72 -27.04 -2.36
CA SER A 106 -16.08 -26.92 -3.68
C SER A 106 -16.13 -25.49 -4.24
N LYS A 107 -17.09 -24.67 -3.79
CA LYS A 107 -17.20 -23.25 -4.14
C LYS A 107 -16.93 -22.39 -2.91
N PHE A 108 -15.68 -22.46 -2.44
CA PHE A 108 -15.23 -21.77 -1.25
C PHE A 108 -15.77 -20.33 -1.13
N GLN A 109 -16.36 -20.02 0.02
CA GLN A 109 -16.70 -18.68 0.44
C GLN A 109 -15.92 -18.31 1.71
N PRO A 110 -15.39 -17.08 1.83
CA PRO A 110 -14.68 -16.64 3.05
C PRO A 110 -15.48 -16.82 4.34
N ALA A 111 -16.81 -16.74 4.25
CA ALA A 111 -17.73 -16.97 5.36
C ALA A 111 -17.57 -18.36 6.01
N GLU A 112 -17.11 -19.38 5.27
CA GLU A 112 -16.91 -20.75 5.78
C GLU A 112 -15.85 -20.81 6.90
N LEU A 113 -14.86 -19.91 6.88
CA LEU A 113 -13.81 -19.86 7.90
C LEU A 113 -14.04 -18.77 8.96
N SER A 114 -15.01 -17.88 8.76
CA SER A 114 -15.24 -16.71 9.63
C SER A 114 -15.43 -17.07 11.12
N ALA A 115 -16.25 -18.08 11.41
CA ALA A 115 -16.50 -18.54 12.78
C ALA A 115 -15.25 -19.14 13.42
N PHE A 116 -14.47 -19.90 12.65
CA PHE A 116 -13.21 -20.47 13.12
C PHE A 116 -12.18 -19.37 13.41
N ILE A 117 -12.02 -18.42 12.48
CA ILE A 117 -11.10 -17.28 12.61
C ILE A 117 -11.41 -16.48 13.87
N LYS A 118 -12.69 -16.13 14.09
CA LYS A 118 -13.12 -15.35 15.25
C LYS A 118 -12.85 -16.05 16.59
N ALA A 119 -12.98 -17.38 16.63
CA ALA A 119 -12.84 -18.14 17.88
C ALA A 119 -11.41 -18.62 18.18
N ASN A 120 -10.62 -18.90 17.15
CA ASN A 120 -9.37 -19.67 17.29
C ASN A 120 -8.12 -18.95 16.77
N ILE A 121 -8.26 -17.86 16.04
CA ILE A 121 -7.14 -17.10 15.51
C ILE A 121 -6.93 -15.86 16.38
N PHE A 122 -5.68 -15.62 16.79
CA PHE A 122 -5.33 -14.42 17.54
C PHE A 122 -5.71 -13.18 16.73
N ALA A 123 -6.49 -12.26 17.29
CA ALA A 123 -6.99 -11.08 16.59
C ALA A 123 -7.63 -11.42 15.21
N GLY A 124 -8.32 -12.56 15.09
CA GLY A 124 -8.85 -13.06 13.83
C GLY A 124 -9.76 -12.08 13.07
N GLU A 125 -10.47 -11.21 13.79
CA GLU A 125 -11.34 -10.17 13.18
C GLU A 125 -10.56 -9.09 12.41
N GLN A 126 -9.24 -9.01 12.61
CA GLN A 126 -8.36 -8.09 11.89
C GLN A 126 -7.72 -8.73 10.65
N TYR A 127 -8.23 -9.86 10.16
CA TYR A 127 -7.74 -10.47 8.92
C TYR A 127 -8.82 -10.44 7.84
N LYS A 128 -8.47 -9.87 6.69
CA LYS A 128 -9.32 -9.81 5.50
C LYS A 128 -8.89 -10.86 4.49
N PHE A 129 -9.89 -11.55 3.94
CA PHE A 129 -9.67 -12.54 2.88
C PHE A 129 -9.02 -11.90 1.67
N TRP A 130 -7.98 -12.55 1.15
CA TRP A 130 -7.27 -12.09 -0.04
C TRP A 130 -7.47 -13.03 -1.22
N SER A 131 -7.09 -14.30 -1.06
CA SER A 131 -7.13 -15.26 -2.16
C SER A 131 -7.17 -16.70 -1.68
N LYS A 132 -7.61 -17.59 -2.57
CA LYS A 132 -7.46 -19.03 -2.46
C LYS A 132 -6.65 -19.52 -3.65
N ASN A 133 -5.64 -20.33 -3.38
CA ASN A 133 -4.82 -20.99 -4.39
C ASN A 133 -5.03 -22.50 -4.27
N ASP A 134 -5.78 -23.07 -5.22
CA ASP A 134 -6.09 -24.50 -5.27
C ASP A 134 -4.86 -25.36 -5.59
N GLU A 135 -3.94 -24.88 -6.42
CA GLU A 135 -2.71 -25.62 -6.77
C GLU A 135 -1.76 -25.72 -5.59
N ALA A 136 -1.64 -24.65 -4.80
CA ALA A 136 -0.81 -24.63 -3.60
C ALA A 136 -1.52 -25.17 -2.35
N GLY A 137 -2.83 -25.46 -2.42
CA GLY A 137 -3.62 -25.88 -1.26
C GLY A 137 -3.67 -24.82 -0.15
N THR A 138 -3.75 -23.53 -0.51
CA THR A 138 -3.69 -22.42 0.47
C THR A 138 -4.83 -21.43 0.38
N ILE A 139 -5.23 -20.87 1.52
CA ILE A 139 -6.14 -19.72 1.61
C ILE A 139 -5.43 -18.62 2.40
N THR A 140 -5.29 -17.46 1.79
CA THR A 140 -4.54 -16.32 2.33
C THR A 140 -5.48 -15.22 2.80
N TYR A 141 -5.17 -14.70 3.98
CA TYR A 141 -5.73 -13.49 4.55
C TYR A 141 -4.59 -12.54 4.93
N TYR A 142 -4.81 -11.24 4.80
CA TYR A 142 -3.89 -10.21 5.26
C TYR A 142 -4.49 -9.44 6.42
N GLN A 143 -3.65 -9.00 7.34
CA GLN A 143 -4.03 -8.18 8.47
C GLN A 143 -4.54 -6.83 7.98
N GLU A 144 -5.53 -6.28 8.68
CA GLU A 144 -6.03 -4.92 8.54
C GLU A 144 -5.82 -4.14 9.83
N HIS A 145 -5.52 -2.86 9.67
CA HIS A 145 -5.54 -1.88 10.74
C HIS A 145 -6.32 -0.67 10.25
N ASP A 146 -7.31 -0.20 11.00
CA ASP A 146 -8.17 0.92 10.61
C ASP A 146 -8.73 0.81 9.17
N GLN A 147 -9.24 -0.39 8.83
CA GLN A 147 -9.79 -0.74 7.51
C GLN A 147 -8.77 -0.67 6.35
N LYS A 148 -7.47 -0.58 6.67
CA LYS A 148 -6.37 -0.57 5.71
C LYS A 148 -5.61 -1.89 5.78
N THR A 149 -5.62 -2.64 4.68
CA THR A 149 -4.92 -3.92 4.58
C THR A 149 -3.40 -3.72 4.48
N PHE A 150 -2.61 -4.56 5.16
CA PHE A 150 -1.17 -4.67 4.93
C PHE A 150 -0.90 -5.57 3.71
N TYR A 151 -0.64 -4.96 2.56
CA TYR A 151 -0.47 -5.66 1.29
C TYR A 151 0.82 -6.47 1.24
N TYR A 152 0.67 -7.77 0.91
CA TYR A 152 1.77 -8.71 0.65
C TYR A 152 2.85 -8.76 1.75
N ASN A 153 2.48 -8.42 2.99
CA ASN A 153 3.41 -8.41 4.10
C ASN A 153 3.41 -9.79 4.79
N SER A 154 4.55 -10.48 4.75
CA SER A 154 4.72 -11.82 5.35
C SER A 154 4.52 -11.83 6.87
N ASN A 155 4.73 -10.70 7.55
CA ASN A 155 4.56 -10.56 9.00
C ASN A 155 3.12 -10.18 9.39
N ALA A 156 2.23 -10.01 8.42
CA ALA A 156 0.84 -9.60 8.59
C ALA A 156 -0.12 -10.57 7.87
N LYS A 157 0.19 -11.88 7.90
CA LYS A 157 -0.42 -12.89 7.03
C LYS A 157 -0.99 -14.05 7.84
N LEU A 158 -2.19 -14.48 7.49
CA LEU A 158 -2.78 -15.73 7.94
C LEU A 158 -2.97 -16.64 6.72
N THR A 159 -2.35 -17.81 6.76
CA THR A 159 -2.40 -18.80 5.69
C THR A 159 -2.98 -20.10 6.23
N PHE A 160 -4.13 -20.51 5.70
CA PHE A 160 -4.66 -21.86 5.92
C PHE A 160 -4.13 -22.81 4.86
N TYR A 161 -3.84 -24.04 5.26
CA TYR A 161 -3.43 -25.13 4.38
C TYR A 161 -4.52 -26.20 4.34
N PHE A 162 -4.95 -26.59 3.15
CA PHE A 162 -5.96 -27.62 2.94
C PHE A 162 -5.46 -28.75 2.03
N ASN A 163 -6.02 -29.94 2.21
CA ASN A 163 -5.67 -31.15 1.47
C ASN A 163 -6.55 -31.34 0.21
N GLU A 164 -6.30 -32.42 -0.54
CA GLU A 164 -7.06 -32.78 -1.75
C GLU A 164 -8.55 -33.03 -1.47
N ASP A 165 -8.90 -33.43 -0.25
CA ASP A 165 -10.29 -33.65 0.20
C ASP A 165 -11.01 -32.34 0.58
N LEU A 166 -10.38 -31.18 0.31
CA LEU A 166 -10.86 -29.84 0.67
C LEU A 166 -11.02 -29.65 2.18
N GLU A 167 -10.12 -30.23 2.97
CA GLU A 167 -10.12 -30.08 4.42
C GLU A 167 -8.93 -29.24 4.88
N VAL A 168 -9.20 -28.16 5.60
CA VAL A 168 -8.17 -27.36 6.27
C VAL A 168 -7.60 -28.19 7.41
N THR A 169 -6.29 -28.42 7.37
CA THR A 169 -5.59 -29.26 8.35
C THR A 169 -4.67 -28.45 9.26
N SER A 170 -4.22 -27.30 8.80
CA SER A 170 -3.30 -26.44 9.55
C SER A 170 -3.38 -24.99 9.09
N TYR A 171 -2.79 -24.10 9.89
CA TYR A 171 -2.55 -22.72 9.48
C TYR A 171 -1.23 -22.19 10.02
N LYS A 172 -0.73 -21.15 9.36
CA LYS A 172 0.35 -20.30 9.82
C LYS A 172 -0.16 -18.87 9.97
N GLN A 173 0.13 -18.26 11.11
CA GLN A 173 -0.25 -16.89 11.42
C GLN A 173 0.99 -16.08 11.80
N THR A 174 1.10 -14.89 11.21
CA THR A 174 1.97 -13.80 11.65
C THR A 174 1.13 -12.55 11.91
N TYR A 175 1.60 -11.68 12.80
CA TYR A 175 0.88 -10.47 13.18
C TYR A 175 1.85 -9.30 13.33
N LEU A 176 1.49 -8.14 12.82
CA LEU A 176 2.23 -6.90 12.97
C LEU A 176 1.68 -6.07 14.13
N GLU A 177 2.60 -5.59 14.97
CA GLU A 177 2.34 -4.55 15.96
C GLU A 177 2.76 -3.19 15.40
N ILE A 178 1.92 -2.18 15.56
CA ILE A 178 2.27 -0.79 15.29
C ILE A 178 3.00 -0.25 16.51
N ILE A 179 4.18 0.30 16.28
CA ILE A 179 5.09 0.76 17.31
C ILE A 179 5.05 2.26 17.44
N ASP A 180 5.03 2.97 16.31
CA ASP A 180 5.04 4.42 16.30
C ASP A 180 4.54 4.99 14.97
N GLU A 181 4.21 6.26 15.01
CA GLU A 181 3.87 7.10 13.86
C GLU A 181 5.11 7.95 13.55
N LEU A 182 5.75 7.71 12.40
CA LEU A 182 7.13 8.18 12.16
C LEU A 182 7.24 9.57 11.52
N SER A 183 6.12 10.19 11.14
CA SER A 183 6.09 11.48 10.46
C SER A 183 4.84 12.26 10.86
N ASP A 184 4.85 13.57 10.57
CA ASP A 184 3.62 14.33 10.57
C ASP A 184 2.66 13.76 9.53
N ALA A 185 1.35 13.88 9.80
CA ALA A 185 0.32 13.47 8.87
C ALA A 185 0.32 14.37 7.62
N GLU A 186 0.51 13.74 6.46
CA GLU A 186 0.57 14.37 5.14
C GLU A 186 -0.72 14.11 4.35
N GLU A 187 -1.05 15.03 3.44
CA GLU A 187 -2.18 14.83 2.55
C GLU A 187 -1.92 13.71 1.55
N LEU A 188 -2.90 12.83 1.39
CA LEU A 188 -2.83 11.78 0.40
C LEU A 188 -2.93 12.33 -1.01
N LEU A 189 -2.19 11.71 -1.92
CA LEU A 189 -2.34 11.86 -3.35
C LEU A 189 -3.77 11.47 -3.74
N PRO A 190 -4.52 12.34 -4.45
CA PRO A 190 -5.87 12.04 -4.89
C PRO A 190 -5.93 10.75 -5.74
N PRO A 191 -7.02 9.96 -5.67
CA PRO A 191 -7.10 8.68 -6.39
C PRO A 191 -6.97 8.84 -7.90
N LEU A 192 -7.54 9.91 -8.46
CA LEU A 192 -7.40 10.25 -9.88
C LEU A 192 -5.94 10.44 -10.29
N ARG A 193 -5.10 11.01 -9.43
CA ARG A 193 -3.66 11.16 -9.71
C ARG A 193 -2.94 9.81 -9.67
N ALA A 194 -3.34 8.90 -8.79
CA ALA A 194 -2.81 7.53 -8.79
C ALA A 194 -3.16 6.80 -10.10
N LEU A 195 -4.41 6.94 -10.58
CA LEU A 195 -4.82 6.43 -11.89
C LEU A 195 -4.03 7.09 -13.04
N GLU A 196 -3.79 8.39 -12.95
CA GLU A 196 -2.99 9.13 -13.93
C GLU A 196 -1.60 8.51 -14.06
N THR A 197 -0.95 8.19 -12.93
CA THR A 197 0.35 7.53 -12.93
C THR A 197 0.29 6.18 -13.63
N LEU A 198 -0.67 5.33 -13.26
CA LEU A 198 -0.80 3.99 -13.86
C LEU A 198 -1.07 4.06 -15.36
N TYR A 199 -1.93 4.98 -15.78
CA TYR A 199 -2.25 5.23 -17.19
C TYR A 199 -1.01 5.71 -17.97
N LYS A 200 -0.30 6.74 -17.47
CA LYS A 200 0.92 7.27 -18.09
C LYS A 200 2.04 6.23 -18.19
N LYS A 201 2.10 5.28 -17.26
CA LYS A 201 3.05 4.15 -17.30
C LYS A 201 2.60 3.00 -18.21
N GLY A 202 1.44 3.11 -18.86
CA GLY A 202 0.90 2.05 -19.72
C GLY A 202 0.47 0.80 -18.98
N LEU A 203 0.25 0.89 -17.66
CA LEU A 203 -0.20 -0.22 -16.82
C LEU A 203 -1.72 -0.42 -16.92
N LEU A 204 -2.47 0.64 -17.24
CA LEU A 204 -3.88 0.54 -17.58
C LEU A 204 -4.04 0.38 -19.09
N LYS A 205 -4.30 -0.86 -19.52
CA LYS A 205 -4.54 -1.16 -20.94
C LYS A 205 -5.92 -0.68 -21.37
N PRO A 206 -6.13 -0.35 -22.66
CA PRO A 206 -7.46 -0.05 -23.18
C PRO A 206 -8.47 -1.16 -22.85
N LYS A 207 -9.73 -0.79 -22.62
CA LYS A 207 -10.85 -1.67 -22.25
C LYS A 207 -10.73 -2.33 -20.87
N SER A 208 -9.80 -1.86 -20.04
CA SER A 208 -9.68 -2.33 -18.66
C SER A 208 -10.79 -1.78 -17.79
N LYS A 209 -11.19 -2.56 -16.79
CA LYS A 209 -12.13 -2.14 -15.76
C LYS A 209 -11.45 -2.14 -14.41
N ILE A 210 -11.45 -1.01 -13.73
CA ILE A 210 -11.04 -0.92 -12.33
C ILE A 210 -12.20 -1.46 -11.48
N THR A 211 -11.95 -2.58 -10.80
CA THR A 211 -12.96 -3.33 -10.04
C THR A 211 -12.95 -3.02 -8.56
N ASP A 212 -11.80 -2.61 -8.02
CA ASP A 212 -11.64 -2.21 -6.63
C ASP A 212 -10.57 -1.11 -6.51
N PHE A 213 -10.74 -0.24 -5.52
CA PHE A 213 -9.81 0.85 -5.24
C PHE A 213 -9.83 1.15 -3.73
N GLU A 214 -8.78 0.75 -3.04
CA GLU A 214 -8.69 0.89 -1.59
C GLU A 214 -7.32 1.43 -1.15
N LEU A 215 -7.32 2.04 0.04
CA LEU A 215 -6.12 2.45 0.73
C LEU A 215 -5.67 1.33 1.66
N GLY A 216 -4.38 1.04 1.66
CA GLY A 216 -3.75 0.12 2.58
C GLY A 216 -2.33 0.54 2.91
N TYR A 217 -1.55 -0.41 3.38
CA TYR A 217 -0.14 -0.22 3.71
C TYR A 217 0.73 -1.20 2.92
N SER A 218 1.87 -0.71 2.43
CA SER A 218 2.92 -1.58 1.90
C SER A 218 4.22 -1.35 2.64
N THR A 219 5.05 -2.38 2.76
CA THR A 219 6.40 -2.26 3.32
C THR A 219 7.24 -1.33 2.44
N LEU A 220 7.77 -0.27 3.03
CA LEU A 220 8.68 0.66 2.35
C LEU A 220 10.14 0.21 2.53
N VAL A 221 10.53 -0.07 3.78
CA VAL A 221 11.86 -0.54 4.15
C VAL A 221 11.72 -1.57 5.26
N SER A 222 12.46 -2.67 5.11
CA SER A 222 12.63 -3.67 6.16
C SER A 222 13.96 -3.44 6.87
N LEU A 223 13.92 -3.03 8.15
CA LEU A 223 15.11 -3.02 9.01
C LEU A 223 15.09 -4.28 9.90
N THR A 224 16.21 -4.59 10.53
CA THR A 224 16.43 -5.85 11.27
C THR A 224 15.46 -6.11 12.42
N ALA A 225 14.88 -5.09 13.05
CA ALA A 225 13.94 -5.24 14.17
C ALA A 225 12.59 -4.53 13.98
N SER A 226 12.49 -3.61 13.02
CA SER A 226 11.28 -2.82 12.75
C SER A 226 11.20 -2.50 11.26
N HIS A 227 10.01 -2.54 10.70
CA HIS A 227 9.75 -2.19 9.31
C HIS A 227 9.03 -0.84 9.26
N VAL A 228 9.26 -0.11 8.19
CA VAL A 228 8.48 1.10 7.89
C VAL A 228 7.47 0.72 6.84
N VAL A 229 6.19 0.99 7.10
CA VAL A 229 5.13 0.86 6.10
C VAL A 229 4.64 2.24 5.68
N THR A 230 4.23 2.33 4.42
CA THR A 230 3.70 3.55 3.82
C THR A 230 2.26 3.34 3.39
N PRO A 231 1.40 4.36 3.52
CA PRO A 231 0.11 4.40 2.86
C PRO A 231 0.27 4.18 1.35
N THR A 232 -0.56 3.29 0.80
CA THR A 232 -0.47 2.82 -0.58
C THR A 232 -1.87 2.58 -1.13
N TRP A 233 -2.14 3.15 -2.30
CA TRP A 233 -3.34 2.85 -3.06
C TRP A 233 -3.19 1.51 -3.76
N ARG A 234 -4.15 0.61 -3.54
CA ARG A 234 -4.33 -0.60 -4.33
C ARG A 234 -5.44 -0.36 -5.36
N ILE A 235 -5.13 -0.64 -6.62
CA ILE A 235 -6.06 -0.55 -7.74
C ILE A 235 -6.18 -1.95 -8.32
N GLU A 236 -7.36 -2.55 -8.20
CA GLU A 236 -7.65 -3.85 -8.81
C GLU A 236 -8.19 -3.65 -10.23
N VAL A 237 -7.57 -4.34 -11.19
CA VAL A 237 -7.90 -4.27 -12.61
C VAL A 237 -8.44 -5.61 -13.08
N ASN A 238 -9.61 -5.56 -13.71
CA ASN A 238 -10.35 -6.69 -14.28
C ASN A 238 -10.64 -7.83 -13.28
N GLY A 239 -10.66 -7.55 -11.97
CA GLY A 239 -10.87 -8.55 -10.93
C GLY A 239 -9.72 -9.54 -10.77
N LYS A 240 -8.51 -9.22 -11.24
CA LYS A 240 -7.38 -10.16 -11.29
C LYS A 240 -6.05 -9.55 -10.94
N GLU A 241 -5.74 -8.37 -11.47
CA GLU A 241 -4.43 -7.74 -11.34
C GLU A 241 -4.49 -6.65 -10.27
N ASN A 242 -3.54 -6.65 -9.34
CA ASN A 242 -3.43 -5.62 -8.31
C ASN A 242 -2.23 -4.73 -8.63
N LEU A 243 -2.49 -3.43 -8.80
CA LEU A 243 -1.48 -2.41 -9.03
C LEU A 243 -1.38 -1.52 -7.79
N PHE A 244 -0.16 -1.13 -7.42
CA PHE A 244 0.08 -0.38 -6.19
C PHE A 244 0.76 0.95 -6.49
N VAL A 245 0.24 2.01 -5.88
CA VAL A 245 0.78 3.37 -6.03
C VAL A 245 1.02 3.96 -4.65
N HIS A 246 2.23 4.44 -4.41
CA HIS A 246 2.61 5.12 -3.18
C HIS A 246 1.69 6.32 -2.95
N ALA A 247 1.02 6.37 -1.80
CA ALA A 247 -0.08 7.32 -1.63
C ALA A 247 0.37 8.76 -1.32
N PHE A 248 1.64 9.02 -1.00
CA PHE A 248 2.19 10.39 -0.97
C PHE A 248 2.86 10.80 -2.30
N GLU A 249 3.87 10.04 -2.73
CA GLU A 249 4.67 10.38 -3.92
C GLU A 249 4.04 10.06 -5.28
N GLY A 250 3.03 9.19 -5.33
CA GLY A 250 2.38 8.79 -6.58
C GLY A 250 3.22 7.90 -7.49
N ARG A 251 4.32 7.32 -7.02
CA ARG A 251 5.12 6.34 -7.75
C ARG A 251 4.50 4.94 -7.67
N VAL A 252 4.65 4.16 -8.74
CA VAL A 252 4.23 2.73 -8.75
C VAL A 252 5.18 1.92 -7.87
N ILE A 253 4.61 1.08 -7.02
CA ILE A 253 5.34 0.15 -6.15
C ILE A 253 5.21 -1.26 -6.77
N PRO A 254 6.32 -1.89 -7.20
CA PRO A 254 6.28 -3.30 -7.56
C PRO A 254 6.12 -4.09 -6.26
N LEU A 255 4.95 -4.68 -6.04
CA LEU A 255 4.70 -5.59 -4.91
C LEU A 255 4.31 -6.95 -5.44
N THR A 256 4.97 -7.98 -4.93
CA THR A 256 4.64 -9.37 -5.21
C THR A 256 4.49 -10.18 -3.90
N ASP A 257 3.67 -11.23 -3.94
CA ASP A 257 3.52 -12.13 -2.79
C ASP A 257 4.85 -12.87 -2.56
N GLY A 258 5.63 -12.44 -1.56
CA GLY A 258 6.90 -13.07 -1.18
C GLY A 258 8.09 -12.13 -0.91
N GLU A 259 7.96 -10.81 -1.09
CA GLU A 259 9.11 -9.88 -1.04
C GLU A 259 9.67 -9.53 0.35
N ASN A 260 9.11 -10.06 1.44
CA ASN A 260 9.71 -9.95 2.78
C ASN A 260 10.54 -11.20 3.15
N LYS A 261 11.27 -11.77 2.19
CA LYS A 261 12.40 -12.67 2.49
C LYS A 261 13.67 -11.83 2.51
N THR A 262 14.04 -11.34 3.68
CA THR A 262 15.38 -10.80 3.94
C THR A 262 16.41 -11.87 3.59
N GLU A 263 17.37 -11.50 2.74
CA GLU A 263 18.72 -12.10 2.74
C GLU A 263 19.39 -11.96 4.11
#